data_AF-B2A482-F1
#
_entry.id   AF-B2A482-F1
#
_cell.length_a   1.000
_cell.length_b   1.000
_cell.length_c   1.000
_cell.angle_alpha   90.00
_cell.angle_beta   90.00
_cell.angle_gamma   90.00
#
_symmetry.space_group_name_H-M   'P 1'
#
loop_
_entity.id
_entity.type
_entity.pdbx_description
1 polymer ?
#
loop_
_entity_poly.entity_id
_entity_poly.type
_entity_poly.pdbx_seq_one_letter_code
_entity_poly.pdbx_strand_id
1 'polypeptide(L)'
;MRPLWKGAISFGLVNVPVKMYAATEKKNVKFRYLHRDCNAPVEYKRVCSNCKKEVPYEEIVKGYEYEPGKFVVLEDEDFEALPQEEARSINIVEFVNLSEIDPVYYDKTYYLTPQETGEKPYQLLKQVLKEKGKVAVCKVVIRSKSNLSCIRIYDEVLTLETMYFPDEVRNPKEELEIEEQPEVMSRELEMAGQLVDSLEGEFQPENYQDEYREHLMDLIKAKIHDEDVTIPERPKDERVVNLMEALEKSVDLVKEKSG
;
A
#
# COMPACT_ATOMS: atom_id res chain seq x y z
N MET A 1 -17.18 -7.64 -8.01
CA MET A 1 -16.60 -6.79 -6.95
C MET A 1 -17.71 -5.94 -6.33
N ARG A 2 -17.82 -5.84 -4.99
CA ARG A 2 -18.84 -4.99 -4.34
C ARG A 2 -18.24 -3.60 -4.10
N PRO A 3 -19.00 -2.50 -4.30
CA PRO A 3 -18.50 -1.16 -4.03
C PRO A 3 -18.26 -1.01 -2.52
N LEU A 4 -17.10 -0.43 -2.18
CA LEU A 4 -16.75 -0.11 -0.79
C LEU A 4 -17.41 1.19 -0.32
N TRP A 5 -17.71 2.07 -1.28
CA TRP A 5 -18.20 3.43 -1.01
C TRP A 5 -18.93 3.96 -2.23
N LYS A 6 -19.90 4.84 -1.99
CA LYS A 6 -20.65 5.59 -3.00
C LYS A 6 -20.69 7.04 -2.57
N GLY A 7 -20.45 7.94 -3.50
CA GLY A 7 -20.41 9.37 -3.26
C GLY A 7 -20.26 10.14 -4.56
N ALA A 8 -19.71 11.33 -4.50
CA ALA A 8 -19.49 12.13 -5.69
C ALA A 8 -18.17 12.91 -5.66
N ILE A 9 -17.60 13.13 -6.84
CA ILE A 9 -16.45 14.02 -7.03
C ILE A 9 -16.98 15.43 -7.26
N SER A 10 -16.51 16.37 -6.45
CA SER A 10 -16.92 17.77 -6.49
C SER A 10 -15.74 18.65 -6.87
N PHE A 11 -15.94 19.54 -7.84
CA PHE A 11 -15.00 20.63 -8.13
C PHE A 11 -15.77 21.86 -8.63
N GLY A 12 -15.69 22.96 -7.88
CA GLY A 12 -16.56 24.12 -8.12
C GLY A 12 -18.04 23.73 -8.04
N LEU A 13 -18.79 23.95 -9.13
CA LEU A 13 -20.22 23.61 -9.23
C LEU A 13 -20.49 22.25 -9.90
N VAL A 14 -19.43 21.53 -10.29
CA VAL A 14 -19.57 20.24 -10.98
C VAL A 14 -19.60 19.13 -9.94
N ASN A 15 -20.59 18.25 -10.07
CA ASN A 15 -20.79 17.09 -9.22
C ASN A 15 -20.81 15.82 -10.08
N VAL A 16 -19.96 14.85 -9.75
CA VAL A 16 -19.79 13.61 -10.53
C VAL A 16 -20.06 12.40 -9.63
N PRO A 17 -21.28 11.83 -9.66
CA PRO A 17 -21.62 10.65 -8.88
C PRO A 17 -20.77 9.44 -9.25
N VAL A 18 -20.07 8.84 -8.28
CA VAL A 18 -19.18 7.67 -8.49
C VAL A 18 -19.34 6.59 -7.42
N LYS A 19 -18.97 5.35 -7.78
CA LYS A 19 -18.78 4.20 -6.91
C LYS A 19 -17.29 3.91 -6.81
N MET A 20 -16.82 3.55 -5.63
CA MET A 20 -15.42 3.24 -5.36
C MET A 20 -15.23 1.76 -5.03
N TYR A 21 -14.20 1.14 -5.62
CA TYR A 21 -13.83 -0.26 -5.46
C TYR A 21 -12.35 -0.38 -5.15
N ALA A 22 -11.93 -1.31 -4.30
CA ALA A 22 -10.50 -1.56 -4.09
C ALA A 22 -9.86 -2.06 -5.39
N ALA A 23 -8.72 -1.47 -5.77
CA ALA A 23 -7.94 -1.92 -6.92
C ALA A 23 -6.95 -3.03 -6.56
N THR A 24 -6.58 -3.14 -5.27
CA THR A 24 -5.63 -4.12 -4.78
C THR A 24 -6.26 -5.08 -3.76
N GLU A 25 -5.79 -6.31 -3.76
CA GLU A 25 -6.18 -7.34 -2.79
C GLU A 25 -4.94 -8.08 -2.30
N LYS A 26 -4.77 -8.16 -0.97
CA LYS A 26 -3.69 -8.98 -0.37
C LYS A 26 -4.07 -10.46 -0.47
N LYS A 27 -3.22 -11.26 -1.12
CA LYS A 27 -3.43 -12.72 -1.30
C LYS A 27 -2.68 -13.59 -0.28
N ASN A 28 -2.41 -13.05 0.92
CA ASN A 28 -1.69 -13.76 1.97
C ASN A 28 -2.45 -15.03 2.42
N VAL A 29 -1.72 -16.12 2.65
CA VAL A 29 -2.28 -17.34 3.26
C VAL A 29 -2.69 -17.02 4.70
N LYS A 30 -3.96 -17.25 5.03
CA LYS A 30 -4.51 -16.97 6.37
C LYS A 30 -4.46 -18.24 7.21
N PHE A 31 -3.80 -18.15 8.35
CA PHE A 31 -3.76 -19.23 9.34
C PHE A 31 -4.70 -18.93 10.50
N ARG A 32 -5.32 -19.99 11.04
CA ARG A 32 -5.94 -19.94 12.37
C ARG A 32 -4.94 -20.55 13.35
N TYR A 33 -4.82 -19.92 14.51
CA TYR A 33 -4.04 -20.50 15.60
C TYR A 33 -4.81 -21.69 16.17
N LEU A 34 -4.13 -22.83 16.28
CA LEU A 34 -4.69 -24.06 16.84
C LEU A 34 -3.96 -24.39 18.15
N HIS A 35 -4.68 -24.96 19.11
CA HIS A 35 -4.09 -25.50 20.33
C HIS A 35 -3.20 -26.70 19.98
N ARG A 36 -1.93 -26.67 20.39
CA ARG A 36 -0.92 -27.66 19.99
C ARG A 36 -1.31 -29.11 20.31
N ASP A 37 -1.97 -29.35 21.43
CA ASP A 37 -2.24 -30.72 21.90
C ASP A 37 -3.50 -31.33 21.27
N CYS A 38 -4.51 -30.51 20.93
CA CYS A 38 -5.80 -31.00 20.41
C CYS A 38 -6.17 -30.49 19.01
N ASN A 39 -5.35 -29.62 18.42
CA ASN A 39 -5.58 -28.96 17.13
C ASN A 39 -6.91 -28.20 17.00
N ALA A 40 -7.54 -27.85 18.12
CA ALA A 40 -8.76 -27.03 18.13
C ALA A 40 -8.41 -25.53 17.91
N PRO A 41 -9.25 -24.75 17.20
CA PRO A 41 -9.04 -23.32 17.05
C PRO A 41 -9.00 -22.57 18.39
N VAL A 42 -8.07 -21.62 18.51
CA VAL A 42 -7.96 -20.75 19.69
C VAL A 42 -8.98 -19.61 19.58
N GLU A 43 -9.75 -19.40 20.65
CA GLU A 43 -10.66 -18.26 20.81
C GLU A 43 -10.03 -17.18 21.70
N TYR A 44 -10.28 -15.91 21.36
CA TYR A 44 -9.78 -14.76 22.11
C TYR A 44 -10.93 -14.05 22.80
N LYS A 45 -10.75 -13.75 24.09
CA LYS A 45 -11.70 -12.98 24.90
C LYS A 45 -11.09 -11.65 25.32
N ARG A 46 -11.89 -10.59 25.30
CA ARG A 46 -11.49 -9.27 25.81
C ARG A 46 -11.79 -9.22 27.29
N VAL A 47 -10.76 -9.02 28.13
CA VAL A 47 -10.91 -9.02 29.58
C VAL A 47 -10.36 -7.71 30.14
N CYS A 48 -11.14 -7.03 30.99
CA CYS A 48 -10.70 -5.80 31.64
C CYS A 48 -9.52 -6.10 32.58
N SER A 49 -8.43 -5.33 32.44
CA SER A 49 -7.22 -5.50 33.24
C SER A 49 -7.47 -5.26 34.75
N ASN A 50 -8.42 -4.38 35.09
CA ASN A 50 -8.75 -4.03 36.47
C ASN A 50 -9.70 -5.05 37.13
N CYS A 51 -10.91 -5.24 36.59
CA CYS A 51 -11.93 -6.09 37.23
C CYS A 51 -11.87 -7.57 36.82
N LYS A 52 -10.98 -7.94 35.88
CA LYS A 52 -10.78 -9.31 35.37
C LYS A 52 -12.04 -9.96 34.76
N LYS A 53 -13.04 -9.16 34.38
CA LYS A 53 -14.25 -9.64 33.71
C LYS A 53 -14.10 -9.54 32.20
N GLU A 54 -14.74 -10.48 31.50
CA GLU A 54 -14.93 -10.40 30.06
C GLU A 54 -15.80 -9.17 29.73
N VAL A 55 -15.40 -8.40 28.73
CA VAL A 55 -16.07 -7.14 28.35
C VAL A 55 -16.61 -7.27 26.92
N PRO A 56 -17.94 -7.15 26.73
CA PRO A 56 -18.55 -7.12 25.40
C PRO A 56 -18.16 -5.84 24.66
N TYR A 57 -18.25 -5.83 23.33
CA TYR A 57 -17.72 -4.72 22.53
C TYR A 57 -18.47 -3.39 22.79
N GLU A 58 -19.75 -3.50 23.10
CA GLU A 58 -20.66 -2.39 23.40
C GLU A 58 -20.29 -1.65 24.69
N GLU A 59 -19.55 -2.29 25.59
CA GLU A 59 -19.05 -1.69 26.84
C GLU A 59 -17.62 -1.12 26.70
N ILE A 60 -17.04 -1.14 25.49
CA ILE A 60 -15.69 -0.62 25.23
C ILE A 60 -15.77 0.79 24.67
N VAL A 61 -15.26 1.75 25.44
CA VAL A 61 -15.11 3.15 25.03
C VAL A 61 -13.70 3.45 24.50
N LYS A 62 -13.54 4.53 23.74
CA LYS A 62 -12.23 5.00 23.27
C LYS A 62 -11.59 5.89 24.34
N GLY A 63 -10.35 5.62 24.68
CA GLY A 63 -9.56 6.45 25.60
C GLY A 63 -8.29 6.95 24.93
N TYR A 64 -7.99 8.24 25.09
CA TYR A 64 -6.71 8.84 24.71
C TYR A 64 -5.83 9.02 25.94
N GLU A 65 -4.67 8.37 25.97
CA GLU A 65 -3.71 8.49 27.06
C GLU A 65 -2.89 9.78 26.91
N TYR A 66 -3.11 10.75 27.80
CA TYR A 66 -2.40 12.04 27.77
C TYR A 66 -1.24 12.09 28.77
N GLU A 67 -1.25 11.20 29.77
CA GLU A 67 -0.15 10.92 30.70
C GLU A 67 -0.20 9.42 31.05
N PRO A 68 0.93 8.79 31.42
CA PRO A 68 0.95 7.37 31.80
C PRO A 68 -0.13 7.01 32.82
N GLY A 69 -1.08 6.18 32.41
CA GLY A 69 -2.21 5.72 33.22
C GLY A 69 -3.38 6.70 33.35
N LYS A 70 -3.35 7.88 32.71
CA LYS A 70 -4.46 8.84 32.69
C LYS A 70 -5.04 8.98 31.29
N PHE A 71 -6.36 8.83 31.21
CA PHE A 71 -7.09 8.77 29.96
C PHE A 71 -8.19 9.83 29.92
N VAL A 72 -8.36 10.46 28.77
CA VAL A 72 -9.60 11.15 28.41
C VAL A 72 -10.46 10.15 27.64
N VAL A 73 -11.68 9.92 28.10
CA VAL A 73 -12.66 9.10 27.38
C VAL A 73 -13.29 9.97 26.31
N LEU A 74 -13.39 9.44 25.09
CA LEU A 74 -14.07 10.07 23.96
C LEU A 74 -15.33 9.27 23.67
N GLU A 75 -16.47 9.94 23.78
CA GLU A 75 -17.78 9.39 23.44
C GLU A 75 -18.10 9.68 21.97
N ASP A 76 -19.09 8.97 21.41
CA ASP A 76 -19.45 9.13 20.00
C ASP A 76 -19.86 10.59 19.68
N GLU A 77 -20.48 11.28 20.64
CA GLU A 77 -20.90 12.69 20.58
C GLU A 77 -19.72 13.66 20.39
N ASP A 78 -18.56 13.37 21.00
CA ASP A 78 -17.35 14.17 20.83
C ASP A 78 -16.88 14.16 19.37
N PHE A 79 -17.07 13.04 18.67
CA PHE A 79 -16.74 12.91 17.25
C PHE A 79 -17.79 13.54 16.34
N GLU A 80 -19.06 13.55 16.75
CA GLU A 80 -20.15 14.20 16.01
C GLU A 80 -20.03 15.73 16.04
N ALA A 81 -19.50 16.30 17.13
CA ALA A 81 -19.29 17.73 17.28
C ALA A 81 -18.13 18.29 16.44
N LEU A 82 -17.21 17.43 15.97
CA LEU A 82 -16.11 17.85 15.12
C LEU A 82 -16.63 18.30 13.75
N PRO A 83 -16.00 19.31 13.10
CA PRO A 83 -16.35 19.69 11.73
C PRO A 83 -16.21 18.48 10.80
N GLN A 84 -17.35 17.91 10.39
CA GLN A 84 -17.35 16.83 9.42
C GLN A 84 -17.23 17.44 8.03
N GLU A 85 -16.12 17.17 7.35
CA GLU A 85 -16.07 17.32 5.89
C GLU A 85 -17.25 16.53 5.30
N GLU A 86 -17.87 17.06 4.24
CA GLU A 86 -19.09 16.49 3.66
C GLU A 86 -18.98 14.98 3.50
N ALA A 87 -19.81 14.26 4.28
CA ALA A 87 -19.80 12.82 4.26
C ALA A 87 -20.07 12.33 2.83
N ARG A 88 -19.19 11.47 2.32
CA ARG A 88 -19.29 10.85 0.98
C ARG A 88 -19.07 11.81 -0.20
N SER A 89 -18.23 12.83 -0.05
CA SER A 89 -17.68 13.57 -1.19
C SER A 89 -16.17 13.38 -1.35
N ILE A 90 -15.72 13.51 -2.60
CA ILE A 90 -14.32 13.66 -3.00
C ILE A 90 -14.18 15.09 -3.52
N ASN A 91 -13.56 15.98 -2.74
CA ASN A 91 -13.45 17.38 -3.08
C ASN A 91 -12.10 17.65 -3.74
N ILE A 92 -12.10 17.95 -5.04
CA ILE A 92 -10.86 18.33 -5.74
C ILE A 92 -10.44 19.72 -5.28
N VAL A 93 -9.18 19.82 -4.86
CA VAL A 93 -8.57 21.06 -4.38
C VAL A 93 -7.64 21.69 -5.43
N GLU A 94 -6.92 20.87 -6.21
CA GLU A 94 -5.98 21.35 -7.23
C GLU A 94 -5.72 20.32 -8.32
N PHE A 95 -5.13 20.75 -9.43
CA PHE A 95 -4.68 19.89 -10.52
C PHE A 95 -3.17 20.05 -10.73
N VAL A 96 -2.41 18.97 -10.60
CA VAL A 96 -0.94 18.95 -10.65
C VAL A 96 -0.44 17.94 -11.70
N ASN A 97 0.85 17.97 -12.03
CA ASN A 97 1.45 16.88 -12.82
C ASN A 97 1.69 15.66 -11.92
N LEU A 98 1.54 14.46 -12.47
CA LEU A 98 1.77 13.22 -11.72
C LEU A 98 3.19 13.17 -11.11
N SER A 99 4.19 13.71 -11.82
CA SER A 99 5.59 13.75 -11.38
C SER A 99 5.86 14.67 -10.19
N GLU A 100 4.91 15.51 -9.79
CA GLU A 100 5.03 16.37 -8.59
C GLU A 100 4.70 15.59 -7.32
N ILE A 101 4.03 14.43 -7.43
CA ILE A 101 3.65 13.59 -6.30
C ILE A 101 4.71 12.49 -6.15
N ASP A 102 5.60 12.66 -5.18
CA ASP A 102 6.59 11.64 -4.84
C ASP A 102 5.90 10.31 -4.42
N PRO A 103 6.38 9.14 -4.87
CA PRO A 103 5.80 7.86 -4.51
C PRO A 103 5.64 7.60 -3.01
N VAL A 104 6.44 8.24 -2.15
CA VAL A 104 6.34 8.11 -0.68
C VAL A 104 4.95 8.50 -0.15
N TYR A 105 4.22 9.36 -0.86
CA TYR A 105 2.91 9.81 -0.43
C TYR A 105 1.80 8.77 -0.66
N TYR A 106 1.93 7.80 -1.58
CA TYR A 106 0.84 6.88 -1.90
C TYR A 106 0.61 5.79 -0.83
N ASP A 107 -0.65 5.52 -0.49
CA ASP A 107 -1.07 4.43 0.44
C ASP A 107 -1.90 3.34 -0.27
N LYS A 108 -3.09 3.69 -0.80
CA LYS A 108 -4.03 2.69 -1.36
C LYS A 108 -4.70 3.17 -2.63
N THR A 109 -4.85 2.23 -3.55
CA THR A 109 -5.48 2.44 -4.86
C THR A 109 -6.94 1.96 -4.89
N TYR A 110 -7.81 2.78 -5.48
CA TYR A 110 -9.22 2.49 -5.67
C TYR A 110 -9.69 2.86 -7.08
N TYR A 111 -10.44 1.97 -7.73
CA TYR A 111 -11.12 2.30 -8.98
C TYR A 111 -12.40 3.07 -8.72
N LEU A 112 -12.64 4.12 -9.51
CA LEU A 112 -13.87 4.89 -9.53
C LEU A 112 -14.65 4.58 -10.80
N THR A 113 -15.94 4.29 -10.65
CA THR A 113 -16.86 4.13 -11.79
C THR A 113 -18.04 5.10 -11.63
N PRO A 114 -18.67 5.57 -12.70
CA PRO A 114 -19.87 6.41 -12.57
C PRO A 114 -21.00 5.66 -11.86
N GLN A 115 -21.82 6.40 -11.10
CA GLN A 115 -23.17 5.95 -10.73
C GLN A 115 -24.15 6.21 -11.88
N GLU A 116 -25.36 5.67 -11.76
CA GLU A 116 -26.46 5.99 -12.67
C GLU A 116 -26.62 7.52 -12.74
N THR A 117 -26.73 8.06 -13.96
CA THR A 117 -26.79 9.50 -14.27
C THR A 117 -25.46 10.27 -14.19
N GLY A 118 -24.38 9.64 -13.71
CA GLY A 118 -23.05 10.23 -13.59
C GLY A 118 -22.13 9.98 -14.79
N GLU A 119 -22.58 9.29 -15.84
CA GLU A 119 -21.72 8.80 -16.92
C GLU A 119 -21.10 9.94 -17.74
N LYS A 120 -21.93 10.92 -18.15
CA LYS A 120 -21.47 12.08 -18.94
C LYS A 120 -20.46 12.95 -18.17
N PRO A 121 -20.73 13.42 -16.94
CA PRO A 121 -19.75 14.22 -16.19
C PRO A 121 -18.49 13.41 -15.83
N TYR A 122 -18.61 12.10 -15.59
CA TYR A 122 -17.45 11.22 -15.37
C TYR A 122 -16.55 11.16 -16.60
N GLN A 123 -17.13 10.93 -17.78
CA GLN A 123 -16.36 10.89 -19.03
C GLN A 123 -15.73 12.24 -19.35
N LEU A 124 -16.44 13.34 -19.08
CA LEU A 124 -15.88 14.69 -19.26
C LEU A 124 -14.65 14.92 -18.37
N LEU A 125 -14.75 14.59 -17.07
CA LEU A 125 -13.62 14.71 -16.16
C LEU A 125 -12.44 13.84 -16.60
N LYS A 126 -12.69 12.57 -16.96
CA LYS A 126 -11.66 11.67 -17.47
C LYS A 126 -10.97 12.24 -18.71
N GLN A 127 -11.74 12.72 -19.68
CA GLN A 127 -11.19 13.28 -20.92
C GLN A 127 -10.35 14.53 -20.65
N VAL A 128 -10.81 15.42 -19.77
CA VAL A 128 -10.07 16.63 -19.39
C VAL A 128 -8.74 16.28 -18.73
N LEU A 129 -8.74 15.35 -17.76
CA LEU A 129 -7.50 14.90 -17.11
C LEU A 129 -6.52 14.29 -18.13
N LYS A 130 -7.02 13.48 -19.07
CA LYS A 130 -6.22 12.84 -20.12
C LYS A 130 -5.60 13.87 -21.06
N GLU A 131 -6.40 14.79 -21.59
CA GLU A 131 -5.94 15.81 -22.54
C GLU A 131 -4.99 16.82 -21.91
N LYS A 132 -5.18 17.14 -20.63
CA LYS A 132 -4.30 18.07 -19.90
C LYS A 132 -3.06 17.40 -19.31
N GLY A 133 -3.01 16.07 -19.26
CA GLY A 133 -1.92 15.33 -18.61
C GLY A 133 -1.82 15.65 -17.12
N LYS A 134 -2.96 15.87 -16.45
CA LYS A 134 -3.04 16.29 -15.05
C LYS A 134 -3.65 15.20 -14.17
N VAL A 135 -3.32 15.26 -12.88
CA VAL A 135 -4.00 14.54 -11.81
C VAL A 135 -4.70 15.53 -10.90
N ALA A 136 -5.81 15.14 -10.28
CA ALA A 136 -6.57 16.00 -9.38
C ALA A 136 -6.26 15.64 -7.93
N VAL A 137 -5.59 16.51 -7.19
CA VAL A 137 -5.45 16.35 -5.74
C VAL A 137 -6.78 16.69 -5.09
N CYS A 138 -7.18 15.89 -4.11
CA CYS A 138 -8.49 15.95 -3.51
C CYS A 138 -8.45 15.53 -2.04
N LYS A 139 -9.49 15.90 -1.31
CA LYS A 139 -9.79 15.37 0.01
C LYS A 139 -10.99 14.44 -0.08
N VAL A 140 -10.91 13.29 0.57
CA VAL A 140 -11.99 12.30 0.58
C VAL A 140 -12.22 11.77 1.99
N VAL A 141 -13.49 11.68 2.37
CA VAL A 141 -13.90 10.99 3.59
C VAL A 141 -14.24 9.54 3.28
N ILE A 142 -13.37 8.62 3.70
CA ILE A 142 -13.58 7.17 3.56
C ILE A 142 -13.90 6.63 4.96
N ARG A 143 -15.14 6.16 5.13
CA ARG A 143 -15.72 5.78 6.43
C ARG A 143 -15.76 6.98 7.38
N SER A 144 -14.78 7.11 8.26
CA SER A 144 -14.69 8.15 9.30
C SER A 144 -13.34 8.87 9.30
N LYS A 145 -12.45 8.59 8.35
CA LYS A 145 -11.15 9.27 8.22
C LYS A 145 -11.18 10.14 6.96
N SER A 146 -10.83 11.42 7.11
CA SER A 146 -10.48 12.28 5.98
C SER A 146 -9.08 11.91 5.50
N ASN A 147 -8.91 11.77 4.18
CA ASN A 147 -7.65 11.42 3.56
C ASN A 147 -7.32 12.49 2.51
N LEU A 148 -6.06 12.89 2.46
CA LEU A 148 -5.48 13.46 1.25
C LEU A 148 -5.48 12.38 0.17
N SER A 149 -5.75 12.72 -1.08
CA SER A 149 -5.83 11.76 -2.17
C SER A 149 -5.55 12.42 -3.51
N CYS A 150 -5.27 11.63 -4.54
CA CYS A 150 -5.28 12.12 -5.91
C CYS A 150 -6.13 11.23 -6.82
N ILE A 151 -6.73 11.84 -7.84
CA ILE A 151 -7.42 11.13 -8.92
C ILE A 151 -6.55 11.20 -10.16
N ARG A 152 -6.20 10.03 -10.69
CA ARG A 152 -5.47 9.86 -11.94
C ARG A 152 -6.21 8.91 -12.87
N ILE A 153 -5.71 8.79 -14.10
CA ILE A 153 -6.21 7.79 -15.05
C ILE A 153 -5.31 6.58 -15.01
N TYR A 154 -5.90 5.40 -14.90
CA TYR A 154 -5.23 4.12 -15.03
C TYR A 154 -6.15 3.19 -15.80
N ASP A 155 -5.63 2.52 -16.83
CA ASP A 155 -6.39 1.57 -17.66
C ASP A 155 -7.80 2.10 -18.07
N GLU A 156 -7.84 3.32 -18.59
CA GLU A 156 -9.06 4.01 -19.05
C GLU A 156 -10.14 4.27 -17.98
N VAL A 157 -9.83 4.11 -16.69
CA VAL A 157 -10.72 4.46 -15.58
C VAL A 157 -10.10 5.53 -14.68
N LEU A 158 -10.96 6.31 -14.01
CA LEU A 158 -10.52 7.17 -12.92
C LEU A 158 -10.12 6.30 -11.73
N THR A 159 -8.96 6.59 -11.17
CA THR A 159 -8.37 5.86 -10.06
C THR A 159 -8.02 6.85 -8.97
N LEU A 160 -8.53 6.61 -7.77
CA LEU A 160 -8.23 7.37 -6.58
C LEU A 160 -7.10 6.68 -5.81
N GLU A 161 -6.03 7.40 -5.55
CA GLU A 161 -4.97 6.98 -4.64
C GLU A 161 -5.12 7.77 -3.34
N THR A 162 -5.30 7.08 -2.20
CA THR A 162 -5.16 7.76 -0.90
C THR A 162 -3.70 8.06 -0.65
N MET A 163 -3.44 9.21 -0.03
CA MET A 163 -2.11 9.71 0.25
C MET A 163 -1.93 10.00 1.73
N TYR A 164 -0.71 9.83 2.22
CA TYR A 164 -0.26 10.33 3.51
C TYR A 164 -0.26 11.85 3.50
N PHE A 165 -0.67 12.47 4.61
CA PHE A 165 -0.42 13.89 4.81
C PHE A 165 1.08 14.16 4.99
N PRO A 166 1.58 15.38 4.71
CA PRO A 166 2.99 15.70 4.84
C PRO A 166 3.59 15.40 6.22
N ASP A 167 2.81 15.56 7.29
CA ASP A 167 3.20 15.26 8.68
C ASP A 167 3.16 13.76 9.03
N GLU A 168 2.52 12.94 8.20
CA GLU A 168 2.58 11.47 8.31
C GLU A 168 3.82 10.90 7.59
N VAL A 169 4.54 11.72 6.78
CA VAL A 169 5.76 11.32 6.07
C VAL A 169 6.99 11.67 6.92
N ARG A 170 7.75 10.64 7.27
CA ARG A 170 8.98 10.77 8.05
C ARG A 170 10.07 11.50 7.28
N ASN A 171 10.79 12.41 7.93
CA ASN A 171 11.89 13.14 7.31
C ASN A 171 13.20 12.32 7.41
N PRO A 172 13.78 11.86 6.29
CA PRO A 172 15.02 11.07 6.33
C PRO A 172 16.19 11.80 6.99
N LYS A 173 16.25 13.14 6.90
CA LYS A 173 17.35 13.93 7.49
C LYS A 173 17.29 14.02 9.02
N GLU A 174 16.11 13.83 9.59
CA GLU A 174 15.90 13.91 11.04
C GLU A 174 15.90 12.52 11.68
N GLU A 175 15.48 11.49 10.94
CA GLU A 175 15.32 10.14 11.47
C GLU A 175 16.44 9.16 11.11
N LEU A 176 17.25 9.45 10.09
CA LEU A 176 18.32 8.55 9.66
C LEU A 176 19.70 9.15 9.97
N GLU A 177 20.59 8.31 10.48
CA GLU A 177 22.02 8.60 10.59
C GLU A 177 22.65 8.44 9.20
N ILE A 178 22.72 9.53 8.44
CA ILE A 178 23.37 9.54 7.12
C ILE A 178 24.83 9.95 7.31
N GLU A 179 25.75 8.99 7.22
CA GLU A 179 27.19 9.22 7.26
C GLU A 179 27.70 9.99 6.01
N GLU A 180 28.94 10.49 6.07
CA GLU A 180 29.60 11.11 4.92
C GLU A 180 29.65 10.13 3.74
N GLN A 181 29.32 10.63 2.55
CA GLN A 181 29.32 9.82 1.34
C GLN A 181 30.75 9.41 0.98
N PRO A 182 31.06 8.11 0.88
CA PRO A 182 32.38 7.66 0.46
C PRO A 182 32.66 8.09 -0.99
N GLU A 183 33.92 8.35 -1.29
CA GLU A 183 34.35 8.63 -2.66
C GLU A 183 34.15 7.38 -3.53
N VAL A 184 33.47 7.54 -4.67
CA VAL A 184 33.23 6.48 -5.64
C VAL A 184 34.23 6.62 -6.77
N MET A 185 35.02 5.57 -7.05
CA MET A 185 36.01 5.64 -8.14
C MET A 185 35.32 5.57 -9.50
N SER A 186 35.82 6.33 -10.49
CA SER A 186 35.25 6.35 -11.84
C SER A 186 35.18 4.97 -12.50
N ARG A 187 36.17 4.10 -12.28
CA ARG A 187 36.18 2.73 -12.82
C ARG A 187 35.09 1.86 -12.21
N GLU A 188 34.81 2.00 -10.91
CA GLU A 188 33.72 1.27 -10.24
C GLU A 188 32.37 1.73 -10.78
N LEU A 189 32.21 3.04 -10.99
CA LEU A 189 31.01 3.64 -11.57
C LEU A 189 30.76 3.14 -13.00
N GLU A 190 31.80 3.12 -13.85
CA GLU A 190 31.71 2.62 -15.23
C GLU A 190 31.28 1.15 -15.28
N MET A 191 31.89 0.32 -14.42
CA MET A 191 31.57 -1.10 -14.38
C MET A 191 30.19 -1.40 -13.81
N ALA A 192 29.78 -0.68 -12.76
CA ALA A 192 28.41 -0.75 -12.26
C ALA A 192 27.41 -0.30 -13.33
N GLY A 193 27.73 0.74 -14.10
CA GLY A 193 26.92 1.20 -15.23
C GLY A 193 26.70 0.11 -16.28
N GLN A 194 27.76 -0.57 -16.73
CA GLN A 194 27.64 -1.69 -17.68
C GLN A 194 26.75 -2.82 -17.15
N LEU A 195 26.83 -3.11 -15.85
CA LEU A 195 25.96 -4.10 -15.23
C LEU A 195 24.49 -3.66 -15.26
N VAL A 196 24.22 -2.39 -14.93
CA VAL A 196 22.86 -1.82 -15.01
C VAL A 196 22.33 -1.90 -16.45
N ASP A 197 23.11 -1.48 -17.43
CA ASP A 197 22.71 -1.53 -18.85
C ASP A 197 22.42 -2.97 -19.30
N SER A 198 23.19 -3.95 -18.81
CA SER A 198 22.97 -5.36 -19.14
C SER A 198 21.73 -5.97 -18.49
N LEU A 199 21.25 -5.38 -17.39
CA LEU A 199 20.08 -5.81 -16.64
C LEU A 199 18.85 -4.92 -16.93
N GLU A 200 18.98 -3.92 -17.79
CA GLU A 200 17.89 -3.03 -18.19
C GLU A 200 16.82 -3.80 -18.95
N GLY A 201 15.55 -3.51 -18.65
CA GLY A 201 14.41 -4.13 -19.30
C GLY A 201 13.10 -3.41 -19.00
N GLU A 202 12.04 -3.81 -19.70
CA GLU A 202 10.70 -3.27 -19.46
C GLU A 202 10.07 -3.91 -18.21
N PHE A 203 9.49 -3.08 -17.35
CA PHE A 203 8.74 -3.58 -16.20
C PHE A 203 7.42 -4.22 -16.66
N GLN A 204 7.39 -5.55 -16.63
CA GLN A 204 6.20 -6.36 -16.93
C GLN A 204 5.77 -7.07 -15.62
N PRO A 205 4.68 -6.61 -14.96
CA PRO A 205 4.24 -7.16 -13.68
C PRO A 205 4.04 -8.68 -13.68
N GLU A 206 3.63 -9.26 -14.82
CA GLU A 206 3.33 -10.67 -14.99
C GLU A 206 4.56 -11.58 -14.84
N ASN A 207 5.77 -11.02 -14.96
CA ASN A 207 7.01 -11.76 -14.78
C ASN A 207 7.37 -11.99 -13.31
N TYR A 208 6.67 -11.34 -12.38
CA TYR A 208 6.96 -11.42 -10.95
C TYR A 208 5.91 -12.27 -10.24
N GLN A 209 6.38 -13.32 -9.55
CA GLN A 209 5.53 -14.23 -8.78
C GLN A 209 5.96 -14.26 -7.32
N ASP A 210 5.00 -14.56 -6.44
CA ASP A 210 5.23 -14.72 -5.01
C ASP A 210 5.64 -16.18 -4.75
N GLU A 211 6.91 -16.48 -5.03
CA GLU A 211 7.48 -17.83 -4.94
C GLU A 211 7.28 -18.43 -3.53
N TYR A 212 7.39 -17.60 -2.49
CA TYR A 212 7.15 -18.03 -1.12
C TYR A 212 5.73 -18.57 -0.94
N ARG A 213 4.73 -17.83 -1.44
CA ARG A 213 3.32 -18.27 -1.35
C ARG A 213 3.07 -19.54 -2.16
N GLU A 214 3.72 -19.70 -3.33
CA GLU A 214 3.62 -20.93 -4.12
C GLU A 214 4.19 -22.12 -3.36
N HIS A 215 5.44 -22.02 -2.89
CA HIS A 215 6.08 -23.07 -2.09
C HIS A 215 5.30 -23.39 -0.81
N LEU A 216 4.75 -22.37 -0.13
CA LEU A 216 3.93 -22.57 1.05
C LEU A 216 2.63 -23.33 0.72
N MET A 217 1.99 -23.01 -0.41
CA MET A 217 0.79 -23.71 -0.84
C MET A 217 1.07 -25.16 -1.22
N ASP A 218 2.22 -25.44 -1.84
CA ASP A 218 2.61 -26.81 -2.17
C ASP A 218 2.95 -27.63 -0.92
N LEU A 219 3.63 -27.01 0.06
CA LEU A 219 3.82 -27.61 1.39
C LEU A 219 2.49 -27.96 2.07
N ILE A 220 1.50 -27.05 1.99
CA ILE A 220 0.17 -27.29 2.54
C ILE A 220 -0.51 -28.46 1.81
N LYS A 221 -0.48 -28.50 0.47
CA LYS A 221 -1.12 -29.57 -0.32
C LYS A 221 -0.50 -30.94 -0.02
N ALA A 222 0.81 -31.04 0.06
CA ALA A 222 1.46 -32.31 0.35
C ALA A 222 1.18 -32.80 1.78
N LYS A 223 1.18 -31.89 2.77
CA LYS A 223 0.73 -32.22 4.13
C LYS A 223 -0.73 -32.67 4.21
N ILE A 224 -1.59 -32.27 3.26
CA ILE A 224 -2.97 -32.76 3.16
C ILE A 224 -3.01 -34.21 2.63
N HIS A 225 -2.05 -34.61 1.80
CA HIS A 225 -1.99 -35.92 1.14
C HIS A 225 -0.97 -36.89 1.76
N ASP A 226 -0.35 -36.52 2.88
CA ASP A 226 0.76 -37.25 3.53
C ASP A 226 1.95 -37.53 2.59
N GLU A 227 2.25 -36.57 1.71
CA GLU A 227 3.38 -36.62 0.77
C GLU A 227 4.57 -35.77 1.25
N ASP A 228 5.79 -36.17 0.93
CA ASP A 228 7.01 -35.39 1.21
C ASP A 228 7.20 -34.28 0.17
N VAL A 229 7.48 -33.05 0.63
CA VAL A 229 7.83 -31.91 -0.24
C VAL A 229 9.32 -31.67 -0.22
N THR A 230 9.93 -31.66 -1.39
CA THR A 230 11.30 -31.17 -1.55
C THR A 230 11.25 -29.65 -1.62
N ILE A 231 11.62 -28.97 -0.54
CA ILE A 231 11.80 -27.52 -0.53
C ILE A 231 13.17 -27.22 -1.15
N PRO A 232 13.27 -26.32 -2.15
CA PRO A 232 14.56 -25.98 -2.75
C PRO A 232 15.53 -25.43 -1.69
N GLU A 233 16.79 -25.88 -1.74
CA GLU A 233 17.82 -25.38 -0.84
C GLU A 233 18.04 -23.88 -1.08
N ARG A 234 18.10 -23.11 0.01
CA ARG A 234 18.46 -21.69 -0.07
C ARG A 234 19.88 -21.58 -0.65
N PRO A 235 20.10 -20.75 -1.68
CA PRO A 235 21.44 -20.54 -2.21
C PRO A 235 22.36 -20.05 -1.08
N LYS A 236 23.58 -20.59 -1.03
CA LYS A 236 24.58 -20.20 -0.04
C LYS A 236 25.10 -18.81 -0.41
N ASP A 237 25.03 -17.88 0.53
CA ASP A 237 25.64 -16.56 0.36
C ASP A 237 27.17 -16.72 0.30
N GLU A 238 27.75 -16.51 -0.89
CA GLU A 238 29.19 -16.36 -1.04
C GLU A 238 29.59 -14.98 -0.52
N ARG A 239 30.50 -14.92 0.46
CA ARG A 239 31.03 -13.65 0.94
C ARG A 239 31.92 -13.03 -0.13
N VAL A 240 31.43 -11.96 -0.72
CA VAL A 240 32.18 -11.12 -1.64
C VAL A 240 33.03 -10.14 -0.81
N VAL A 241 34.35 -10.26 -0.89
CA VAL A 241 35.31 -9.43 -0.12
C VAL A 241 35.75 -8.19 -0.90
N ASN A 242 35.62 -8.19 -2.23
CA ASN A 242 36.10 -7.11 -3.12
C ASN A 242 35.01 -6.70 -4.12
N LEU A 243 34.59 -5.43 -4.07
CA LEU A 243 33.54 -4.86 -4.94
C LEU A 243 33.91 -4.94 -6.42
N MET A 244 35.17 -4.65 -6.76
CA MET A 244 35.60 -4.61 -8.16
C MET A 244 35.52 -6.00 -8.81
N GLU A 245 36.00 -7.02 -8.09
CA GLU A 245 35.90 -8.43 -8.52
C GLU A 245 34.44 -8.89 -8.62
N ALA A 246 33.57 -8.39 -7.75
CA ALA A 246 32.14 -8.68 -7.77
C ALA A 246 31.47 -8.14 -9.03
N LEU A 247 31.77 -6.89 -9.39
CA LEU A 247 31.24 -6.24 -10.58
C LEU A 247 31.74 -6.93 -11.85
N GLU A 248 33.04 -7.27 -11.93
CA GLU A 248 33.60 -8.02 -13.05
C GLU A 248 32.89 -9.37 -13.24
N LYS A 249 32.76 -10.17 -12.17
CA LYS A 249 32.04 -11.45 -12.22
C LYS A 249 30.57 -11.28 -12.60
N SER A 250 29.90 -10.23 -12.12
CA SER A 250 28.48 -10.00 -12.40
C SER A 250 28.25 -9.67 -13.88
N VAL A 251 29.12 -8.85 -14.47
CA VAL A 251 29.05 -8.51 -15.90
C VAL A 251 29.30 -9.74 -16.77
N ASP A 252 30.27 -10.58 -16.41
CA ASP A 252 30.57 -11.82 -17.16
C ASP A 252 29.40 -12.83 -17.09
N LEU A 253 28.82 -13.04 -15.91
CA LEU A 253 27.68 -13.94 -15.72
C LEU A 253 26.44 -13.51 -16.53
N VAL A 254 26.18 -12.22 -16.65
CA VAL A 254 25.04 -11.71 -17.43
C VAL A 254 25.31 -11.92 -18.93
N LYS A 255 26.53 -11.65 -19.41
CA LYS A 255 26.92 -11.92 -20.81
C LYS A 255 26.78 -13.38 -21.20
N GLU A 256 27.12 -14.31 -20.30
CA GLU A 256 26.96 -15.76 -20.53
C GLU A 256 25.49 -16.20 -20.59
N LYS A 257 24.58 -15.53 -19.86
CA LYS A 257 23.14 -15.83 -19.89
C LYS A 257 22.40 -15.18 -21.06
N SER A 258 22.92 -14.09 -21.59
CA SER A 258 22.35 -13.35 -22.72
C SER A 258 22.82 -13.85 -24.10
N GLY A 259 23.78 -14.79 -24.15
CA GLY A 259 24.27 -15.45 -25.37
C GLY A 259 23.62 -16.80 -25.61
#